data_AF-A0A1H3THL2-F1
#
_entry.id   AF-A0A1H3THL2-F1
#
_cell.length_a   1.000
_cell.length_b   1.000
_cell.length_c   1.000
_cell.angle_alpha   90.00
_cell.angle_beta   90.00
_cell.angle_gamma   90.00
#
_symmetry.space_group_name_H-M   'P 1'
#
loop_
_entity.id
_entity.type
_entity.pdbx_description
1 polymer ?
#
loop_
_entity_poly.entity_id
_entity_poly.type
_entity_poly.pdbx_seq_one_letter_code
_entity_poly.pdbx_strand_id
1 'polypeptide(L)'
;MSESLRASLPAGHEWQPVPGGESGAGTFRSADGSRYAKCVAADQAGELEQERDKAEWLRANGIPGPRVLDWSADDAGACLVTSAVAGVPADAVPAETLARAWESISDVVRRLHELPADSCPFSRDLSKMFAIAQDVVARGAVNPEFLPVEQQLEEPVALLADLAPQLPQRLEQEAAETVVCHGDLCLPNIILDPDALEVAGFIDLGRLGTADRYADIALLLANSRETWPDESSASVADETFARRYGIELDTDRQRFYLHLDPLTWG
;
A
#
# COMPACT_ATOMS: atom_id res chain seq x y z
N MET A 1 -12.95 -13.83 -12.46
CA MET A 1 -12.39 -14.55 -11.29
C MET A 1 -12.61 -16.04 -11.51
N SER A 2 -11.56 -16.82 -11.74
CA SER A 2 -11.69 -18.21 -12.21
C SER A 2 -12.22 -19.13 -11.11
N GLU A 3 -13.07 -20.10 -11.47
CA GLU A 3 -13.50 -21.18 -10.56
C GLU A 3 -12.32 -21.97 -9.98
N SER A 4 -11.14 -21.91 -10.61
CA SER A 4 -9.92 -22.59 -10.16
C SER A 4 -9.39 -22.07 -8.82
N LEU A 5 -9.44 -20.76 -8.56
CA LEU A 5 -8.92 -20.20 -7.30
C LEU A 5 -9.78 -20.56 -6.09
N ARG A 6 -11.08 -20.83 -6.31
CA ARG A 6 -11.97 -21.30 -5.23
C ARG A 6 -11.60 -22.69 -4.74
N ALA A 7 -10.97 -23.52 -5.57
CA ALA A 7 -10.53 -24.85 -5.17
C ALA A 7 -9.36 -24.81 -4.17
N SER A 8 -8.57 -23.73 -4.18
CA SER A 8 -7.47 -23.49 -3.25
C SER A 8 -7.92 -22.93 -1.89
N LEU A 9 -9.22 -22.66 -1.70
CA LEU A 9 -9.71 -22.14 -0.44
C LEU A 9 -9.73 -23.21 0.66
N PRO A 10 -9.35 -22.86 1.90
CA PRO A 10 -9.43 -23.79 3.02
C PRO A 10 -10.85 -24.29 3.25
N ALA A 11 -10.97 -25.60 3.48
CA ALA A 11 -12.22 -26.23 3.88
C ALA A 11 -12.67 -25.78 5.29
N GLY A 12 -13.97 -25.93 5.59
CA GLY A 12 -14.53 -25.63 6.92
C GLY A 12 -15.01 -24.19 7.10
N HIS A 13 -14.91 -23.34 6.07
CA HIS A 13 -15.45 -21.99 6.06
C HIS A 13 -16.27 -21.75 4.78
N GLU A 14 -17.34 -20.98 4.91
CA GLU A 14 -18.03 -20.40 3.75
C GLU A 14 -17.32 -19.11 3.36
N TRP A 15 -16.91 -19.01 2.09
CA TRP A 15 -16.12 -17.91 1.56
C TRP A 15 -16.92 -17.11 0.54
N GLN A 16 -16.93 -15.79 0.71
CA GLN A 16 -17.56 -14.86 -0.21
C GLN A 16 -16.48 -14.07 -0.94
N PRO A 17 -16.54 -13.95 -2.28
CA PRO A 17 -15.58 -13.15 -3.00
C PRO A 17 -15.72 -11.67 -2.60
N VAL A 18 -14.60 -11.03 -2.36
CA VAL A 18 -14.53 -9.58 -2.16
C VAL A 18 -14.21 -8.97 -3.52
N PRO A 19 -15.10 -8.16 -4.10
CA PRO A 19 -14.80 -7.46 -5.34
C PRO A 19 -13.71 -6.41 -5.10
N GLY A 20 -12.81 -6.24 -6.07
CA GLY A 20 -11.65 -5.36 -5.98
C GLY A 20 -10.33 -6.15 -5.93
N GLY A 21 -9.26 -5.52 -6.41
CA GLY A 21 -7.92 -6.11 -6.48
C GLY A 21 -7.42 -6.20 -7.92
N GLU A 22 -6.29 -5.55 -8.16
CA GLU A 22 -5.71 -5.31 -9.50
C GLU A 22 -4.61 -6.33 -9.86
N SER A 23 -4.33 -7.28 -8.96
CA SER A 23 -3.19 -8.21 -9.04
C SER A 23 -3.51 -9.57 -9.67
N GLY A 24 -4.70 -9.77 -10.24
CA GLY A 24 -5.16 -11.08 -10.72
C GLY A 24 -5.44 -12.11 -9.60
N ALA A 25 -5.16 -11.75 -8.35
CA ALA A 25 -5.47 -12.53 -7.15
C ALA A 25 -6.97 -12.56 -6.86
N GLY A 26 -7.44 -13.68 -6.30
CA GLY A 26 -8.78 -13.79 -5.75
C GLY A 26 -8.77 -13.51 -4.26
N THR A 27 -9.46 -12.45 -3.83
CA THR A 27 -9.66 -12.13 -2.40
C THR A 27 -11.03 -12.60 -1.95
N PHE A 28 -11.08 -13.28 -0.80
CA PHE A 28 -12.28 -13.85 -0.24
C PHE A 28 -12.38 -13.50 1.24
N ARG A 29 -13.61 -13.32 1.74
CA ARG A 29 -13.91 -13.09 3.15
C ARG A 29 -14.73 -14.24 3.70
N SER A 30 -14.42 -14.69 4.92
CA SER A 30 -15.24 -15.70 5.59
C SER A 30 -16.63 -15.15 5.92
N ALA A 31 -17.65 -16.00 5.97
CA ALA A 31 -19.04 -15.59 6.23
C ALA A 31 -19.22 -14.88 7.60
N ASP A 32 -18.41 -15.23 8.60
CA ASP A 32 -18.40 -14.54 9.91
C ASP A 32 -17.59 -13.23 9.90
N GLY A 33 -16.97 -12.90 8.77
CA GLY A 33 -16.18 -11.70 8.55
C GLY A 33 -14.84 -11.65 9.27
N SER A 34 -14.42 -12.73 9.93
CA SER A 34 -13.23 -12.78 10.80
C SER A 34 -11.92 -13.08 10.06
N ARG A 35 -11.99 -13.49 8.78
CA ARG A 35 -10.83 -13.92 7.99
C ARG A 35 -10.91 -13.42 6.55
N TYR A 36 -9.74 -13.22 5.98
CA TYR A 36 -9.55 -13.03 4.56
C TYR A 36 -8.65 -14.14 4.00
N ALA A 37 -8.92 -14.56 2.77
CA ALA A 37 -8.08 -15.46 2.01
C ALA A 37 -7.73 -14.80 0.68
N LYS A 38 -6.44 -14.67 0.39
CA LYS A 38 -5.93 -14.20 -0.90
C LYS A 38 -5.33 -15.41 -1.60
N CYS A 39 -5.89 -15.83 -2.73
CA CYS A 39 -5.37 -16.96 -3.49
C CYS A 39 -4.92 -16.51 -4.89
N VAL A 40 -3.82 -17.08 -5.37
CA VAL A 40 -3.17 -16.75 -6.64
C VAL A 40 -2.82 -18.02 -7.43
N ALA A 41 -2.58 -17.87 -8.73
CA ALA A 41 -2.07 -18.96 -9.56
C ALA A 41 -0.59 -19.27 -9.24
N ALA A 42 -0.09 -20.42 -9.71
CA ALA A 42 1.23 -20.93 -9.36
C ALA A 42 2.39 -19.99 -9.75
N ASP A 43 2.25 -19.24 -10.84
CA ASP A 43 3.24 -18.24 -11.30
C ASP A 43 3.35 -17.02 -10.38
N GLN A 44 2.33 -16.74 -9.57
CA GLN A 44 2.28 -15.64 -8.60
C GLN A 44 2.49 -16.09 -7.14
N ALA A 45 2.66 -17.39 -6.89
CA ALA A 45 2.79 -17.94 -5.55
C ALA A 45 3.95 -17.32 -4.75
N GLY A 46 5.07 -17.00 -5.41
CA GLY A 46 6.22 -16.37 -4.78
C GLY A 46 5.98 -14.93 -4.32
N GLU A 47 5.13 -14.17 -5.02
CA GLU A 47 4.74 -12.82 -4.59
C GLU A 47 3.82 -12.86 -3.37
N LEU A 48 2.87 -13.80 -3.36
CA LEU A 48 1.97 -14.00 -2.23
C LEU A 48 2.71 -14.54 -1.00
N GLU A 49 3.74 -15.38 -1.20
CA GLU A 49 4.62 -15.82 -0.13
C GLU A 49 5.38 -14.63 0.50
N GLN A 50 5.87 -13.69 -0.32
CA GLN A 50 6.49 -12.48 0.21
C GLN A 50 5.49 -11.62 1.00
N GLU A 51 4.23 -11.53 0.59
CA GLU A 51 3.20 -10.82 1.34
C GLU A 51 2.92 -11.47 2.71
N ARG A 52 2.89 -12.81 2.77
CA ARG A 52 2.83 -13.55 4.05
C ARG A 52 3.98 -13.14 4.96
N ASP A 53 5.21 -13.21 4.46
CA ASP A 53 6.42 -12.93 5.24
C ASP A 53 6.46 -11.47 5.72
N LYS A 54 6.03 -10.52 4.87
CA LYS A 54 5.88 -9.11 5.22
C LYS A 54 4.86 -8.90 6.34
N ALA A 55 3.71 -9.57 6.28
CA ALA A 55 2.69 -9.49 7.33
C ALA A 55 3.18 -10.04 8.68
N GLU A 56 3.90 -11.17 8.67
CA GLU A 56 4.50 -11.74 9.88
C GLU A 56 5.58 -10.83 10.47
N TRP A 57 6.49 -10.33 9.63
CA TRP A 57 7.57 -9.44 10.04
C TRP A 57 7.04 -8.12 10.61
N LEU A 58 6.03 -7.51 9.96
CA LEU A 58 5.41 -6.26 10.42
C LEU A 58 4.86 -6.41 11.84
N ARG A 59 4.14 -7.52 12.09
CA ARG A 59 3.59 -7.82 13.42
C ARG A 59 4.66 -8.13 14.45
N ALA A 60 5.72 -8.85 14.06
CA ALA A 60 6.85 -9.12 14.95
C ALA A 60 7.55 -7.82 15.41
N ASN A 61 7.47 -6.77 14.60
CA ASN A 61 8.00 -5.44 14.90
C ASN A 61 6.96 -4.48 15.54
N GLY A 62 5.82 -5.01 16.00
CA GLY A 62 4.86 -4.24 16.82
C GLY A 62 4.04 -3.21 16.07
N ILE A 63 4.00 -3.28 14.74
CA ILE A 63 3.07 -2.49 13.91
C ILE A 63 1.79 -3.31 13.72
N PRO A 64 0.60 -2.72 13.96
CA PRO A 64 -0.66 -3.43 13.85
C PRO A 64 -0.98 -3.80 12.39
N GLY A 65 -1.50 -5.02 12.18
CA GLY A 65 -1.84 -5.55 10.86
C GLY A 65 -2.43 -6.98 10.94
N PRO A 66 -2.74 -7.62 9.81
CA PRO A 66 -3.33 -8.96 9.77
C PRO A 66 -2.40 -10.03 10.36
N ARG A 67 -2.95 -10.97 11.14
CA ARG A 67 -2.23 -12.17 11.58
C ARG A 67 -2.37 -13.25 10.51
N VAL A 68 -1.25 -13.84 10.08
CA VAL A 68 -1.26 -15.06 9.25
C VAL A 68 -1.86 -16.21 10.05
N LEU A 69 -2.90 -16.84 9.49
CA LEU A 69 -3.64 -17.94 10.11
C LEU A 69 -3.34 -19.27 9.44
N ASP A 70 -3.13 -19.26 8.12
CA ASP A 70 -2.82 -20.44 7.33
C ASP A 70 -2.10 -20.05 6.03
N TRP A 71 -1.32 -20.99 5.50
CA TRP A 71 -0.63 -20.86 4.22
C TRP A 71 -0.63 -22.23 3.52
N SER A 72 -1.07 -22.24 2.27
CA SER A 72 -1.04 -23.44 1.42
C SER A 72 -0.50 -23.09 0.05
N ALA A 73 0.37 -23.91 -0.51
CA ALA A 73 0.85 -23.81 -1.87
C ALA A 73 1.00 -25.20 -2.50
N ASP A 74 0.57 -25.34 -3.75
CA ASP A 74 0.68 -26.55 -4.56
C ASP A 74 0.91 -26.19 -6.05
N ASP A 75 0.88 -27.20 -6.93
CA ASP A 75 1.08 -27.01 -8.38
C ASP A 75 -0.03 -26.16 -9.05
N ALA A 76 -1.18 -25.97 -8.39
CA ALA A 76 -2.28 -25.16 -8.92
C ALA A 76 -2.20 -23.69 -8.48
N GLY A 77 -1.55 -23.39 -7.36
CA GLY A 77 -1.42 -22.03 -6.86
C GLY A 77 -1.03 -21.94 -5.39
N ALA A 78 -1.25 -20.76 -4.82
CA ALA A 78 -1.06 -20.52 -3.40
C ALA A 78 -2.25 -19.79 -2.80
N CYS A 79 -2.48 -19.99 -1.50
CA CYS A 79 -3.46 -19.24 -0.74
C CYS A 79 -2.93 -18.85 0.64
N LEU A 80 -3.08 -17.57 0.96
CA LEU A 80 -2.73 -16.95 2.23
C LEU A 80 -4.00 -16.61 2.98
N VAL A 81 -4.16 -17.15 4.19
CA VAL A 81 -5.29 -16.84 5.07
C VAL A 81 -4.83 -15.94 6.20
N THR A 82 -5.49 -14.82 6.39
CA THR A 82 -5.21 -13.86 7.45
C THR A 82 -6.43 -13.59 8.31
N SER A 83 -6.20 -13.11 9.54
CA SER A 83 -7.27 -12.52 10.35
C SER A 83 -7.70 -11.19 9.73
N ALA A 84 -9.01 -10.94 9.73
CA ALA A 84 -9.51 -9.59 9.48
C ALA A 84 -8.94 -8.63 10.53
N VAL A 85 -8.46 -7.47 10.08
CA VAL A 85 -8.20 -6.34 10.97
C VAL A 85 -9.56 -5.73 11.29
N ALA A 86 -9.96 -5.77 12.57
CA ALA A 86 -11.27 -5.28 12.98
C ALA A 86 -11.30 -3.75 12.90
N GLY A 87 -12.28 -3.22 12.17
CA GLY A 87 -12.47 -1.79 12.04
C GLY A 87 -13.07 -1.40 10.70
N VAL A 88 -12.90 -0.13 10.34
CA VAL A 88 -13.42 0.46 9.11
C VAL A 88 -12.24 1.06 8.32
N PRO A 89 -12.14 0.83 7.00
CA PRO A 89 -11.17 1.53 6.15
C PRO A 89 -11.27 3.05 6.29
N ALA A 90 -10.14 3.75 6.26
CA ALA A 90 -10.09 5.19 6.50
C ALA A 90 -10.72 6.02 5.37
N ASP A 91 -10.86 5.47 4.16
CA ASP A 91 -11.56 6.10 3.03
C ASP A 91 -13.10 6.01 3.18
N ALA A 92 -13.59 5.07 3.98
CA ALA A 92 -15.01 4.81 4.16
C ALA A 92 -15.64 5.62 5.31
N VAL A 93 -14.86 6.41 6.05
CA VAL A 93 -15.37 7.27 7.13
C VAL A 93 -15.60 8.70 6.64
N PRO A 94 -16.56 9.45 7.22
CA PRO A 94 -16.75 10.86 6.89
C PRO A 94 -15.50 11.71 7.20
N ALA A 95 -15.32 12.81 6.49
CA ALA A 95 -14.18 13.72 6.65
C ALA A 95 -13.97 14.17 8.11
N GLU A 96 -15.05 14.40 8.87
CA GLU A 96 -14.95 14.79 10.28
C GLU A 96 -14.38 13.66 11.17
N THR A 97 -14.63 12.42 10.79
CA THR A 97 -14.10 11.23 11.49
C THR A 97 -12.64 11.02 11.10
N LEU A 98 -12.31 11.15 9.81
CA LEU A 98 -10.92 11.09 9.34
C LEU A 98 -10.05 12.17 10.00
N ALA A 99 -10.55 13.41 10.09
CA ALA A 99 -9.86 14.51 10.76
C ALA A 99 -9.53 14.21 12.23
N ARG A 100 -10.43 13.50 12.94
CA ARG A 100 -10.20 13.07 14.34
C ARG A 100 -9.18 11.94 14.44
N ALA A 101 -9.13 11.05 13.45
CA ALA A 101 -8.17 9.94 13.38
C ALA A 101 -6.78 10.36 12.85
N TRP A 102 -6.68 11.54 12.21
CA TRP A 102 -5.52 11.95 11.42
C TRP A 102 -4.21 11.99 12.20
N GLU A 103 -4.23 12.46 13.46
CA GLU A 103 -3.04 12.42 14.31
C GLU A 103 -2.62 10.98 14.67
N SER A 104 -3.59 10.07 14.88
CA SER A 104 -3.32 8.64 15.10
C SER A 104 -2.71 7.98 13.86
N ILE A 105 -3.25 8.28 12.68
CA ILE A 105 -2.67 7.85 11.39
C ILE A 105 -1.22 8.33 11.30
N SER A 106 -0.98 9.62 11.51
CA SER A 106 0.35 10.22 11.46
C SER A 106 1.33 9.55 12.44
N ASP A 107 0.88 9.23 13.66
CA ASP A 107 1.69 8.54 14.66
C ASP A 107 2.05 7.11 14.26
N VAL A 108 1.11 6.35 13.71
CA VAL A 108 1.38 4.96 13.31
C VAL A 108 2.24 4.89 12.05
N VAL A 109 2.08 5.82 11.11
CA VAL A 109 2.98 5.98 9.96
C VAL A 109 4.38 6.34 10.43
N ARG A 110 4.52 7.30 11.36
CA ARG A 110 5.83 7.62 11.96
C ARG A 110 6.45 6.40 12.64
N ARG A 111 5.67 5.63 13.42
CA ARG A 111 6.16 4.41 14.08
C ARG A 111 6.63 3.35 13.11
N LEU A 112 5.94 3.17 11.98
CA LEU A 112 6.37 2.28 10.90
C LEU A 112 7.71 2.75 10.32
N HIS A 113 7.82 4.04 10.01
CA HIS A 113 9.02 4.64 9.43
C HIS A 113 10.20 4.73 10.41
N GLU A 114 9.95 4.65 11.72
CA GLU A 114 10.97 4.59 12.78
C GLU A 114 11.52 3.18 13.04
N LEU A 115 10.95 2.14 12.42
CA LEU A 115 11.55 0.80 12.47
C LEU A 115 12.97 0.83 11.88
N PRO A 116 13.95 0.09 12.44
CA PRO A 116 15.30 0.06 11.90
C PRO A 116 15.31 -0.51 10.47
N ALA A 117 15.60 0.34 9.48
CA ALA A 117 15.57 -0.05 8.07
C ALA A 117 16.55 -1.20 7.74
N ASP A 118 17.69 -1.25 8.45
CA ASP A 118 18.70 -2.31 8.33
C ASP A 118 18.23 -3.68 8.85
N SER A 119 17.16 -3.72 9.66
CA SER A 119 16.52 -4.94 10.14
C SER A 119 15.40 -5.46 9.24
N CYS A 120 14.99 -4.67 8.23
CA CYS A 120 13.96 -5.06 7.29
C CYS A 120 14.56 -5.93 6.18
N PRO A 121 14.09 -7.19 6.00
CA PRO A 121 14.62 -8.09 4.97
C PRO A 121 14.07 -7.78 3.57
N PHE A 122 13.10 -6.87 3.47
CA PHE A 122 12.41 -6.54 2.23
C PHE A 122 12.88 -5.16 1.76
N SER A 123 13.07 -5.00 0.45
CA SER A 123 13.40 -3.71 -0.14
C SER A 123 12.50 -3.42 -1.33
N ARG A 124 11.99 -2.19 -1.36
CA ARG A 124 11.24 -1.54 -2.42
C ARG A 124 11.99 -0.26 -2.83
N ASP A 125 13.31 -0.34 -2.89
CA ASP A 125 14.16 0.82 -3.18
C ASP A 125 13.83 1.42 -4.56
N LEU A 126 14.18 2.70 -4.72
CA LEU A 126 13.86 3.46 -5.91
C LEU A 126 14.46 2.86 -7.18
N SER A 127 15.63 2.24 -7.10
CA SER A 127 16.25 1.58 -8.26
C SER A 127 15.38 0.43 -8.79
N LYS A 128 14.84 -0.40 -7.87
CA LYS A 128 13.90 -1.48 -8.23
C LYS A 128 12.60 -0.91 -8.77
N MET A 129 12.01 0.07 -8.11
CA MET A 129 10.72 0.64 -8.53
C MET A 129 10.81 1.33 -9.89
N PHE A 130 11.93 2.01 -10.17
CA PHE A 130 12.15 2.63 -11.48
C PHE A 130 12.36 1.57 -12.58
N ALA A 131 13.04 0.45 -12.27
CA ALA A 131 13.17 -0.67 -13.20
C ALA A 131 11.83 -1.35 -13.49
N ILE A 132 10.96 -1.50 -12.49
CA ILE A 132 9.57 -1.99 -12.67
C ILE A 132 8.81 -1.02 -13.57
N ALA A 133 8.89 0.29 -13.31
CA ALA A 133 8.23 1.28 -14.14
C ALA A 133 8.69 1.24 -15.61
N GLN A 134 9.99 1.03 -15.85
CA GLN A 134 10.53 0.82 -17.19
C GLN A 134 9.92 -0.41 -17.88
N ASP A 135 9.80 -1.54 -17.17
CA ASP A 135 9.21 -2.77 -17.71
C ASP A 135 7.72 -2.62 -18.01
N VAL A 136 6.93 -2.10 -17.08
CA VAL A 136 5.48 -1.86 -17.24
C VAL A 136 5.21 -0.94 -18.43
N VAL A 137 5.96 0.17 -18.54
CA VAL A 137 5.86 1.10 -19.67
C VAL A 137 6.27 0.42 -20.98
N ALA A 138 7.36 -0.36 -20.99
CA ALA A 138 7.83 -1.04 -22.19
C ALA A 138 6.84 -2.10 -22.71
N ARG A 139 6.09 -2.76 -21.81
CA ARG A 139 5.03 -3.72 -22.16
C ARG A 139 3.71 -3.05 -22.54
N GLY A 140 3.57 -1.74 -22.37
CA GLY A 140 2.31 -1.02 -22.57
C GLY A 140 1.23 -1.43 -21.57
N ALA A 141 1.64 -1.78 -20.34
CA ALA A 141 0.76 -2.36 -19.32
C ALA A 141 0.29 -1.34 -18.27
N VAL A 142 0.70 -0.06 -18.39
CA VAL A 142 0.23 1.01 -17.50
C VAL A 142 -1.29 1.13 -17.62
N ASN A 143 -1.99 1.05 -16.48
CA ASN A 143 -3.42 1.35 -16.42
C ASN A 143 -3.62 2.88 -16.34
N PRO A 144 -4.24 3.53 -17.34
CA PRO A 144 -4.45 4.97 -17.32
C PRO A 144 -5.33 5.44 -16.16
N GLU A 145 -6.19 4.58 -15.60
CA GLU A 145 -7.06 4.95 -14.48
C GLU A 145 -6.29 5.21 -13.18
N PHE A 146 -5.05 4.71 -13.05
CA PHE A 146 -4.19 4.98 -11.89
C PHE A 146 -3.40 6.29 -12.03
N LEU A 147 -3.35 6.86 -13.24
CA LEU A 147 -2.68 8.14 -13.45
C LEU A 147 -3.53 9.29 -12.89
N PRO A 148 -2.88 10.35 -12.35
CA PRO A 148 -3.53 11.64 -12.12
C PRO A 148 -4.35 12.06 -13.34
N VAL A 149 -5.53 12.66 -13.12
CA VAL A 149 -6.50 12.98 -14.18
C VAL A 149 -5.85 13.79 -15.32
N GLU A 150 -4.94 14.69 -14.99
CA GLU A 150 -4.18 15.51 -15.93
C GLU A 150 -3.21 14.70 -16.82
N GLN A 151 -2.76 13.53 -16.37
CA GLN A 151 -1.80 12.65 -17.05
C GLN A 151 -2.46 11.51 -17.83
N GLN A 152 -3.77 11.27 -17.68
CA GLN A 152 -4.45 10.12 -18.31
C GLN A 152 -4.46 10.15 -19.85
N LEU A 153 -4.22 11.33 -20.45
CA LEU A 153 -4.11 11.52 -21.90
C LEU A 153 -2.66 11.58 -22.39
N GLU A 154 -1.69 11.51 -21.48
CA GLU A 154 -0.27 11.51 -21.82
C GLU A 154 0.23 10.09 -22.08
N GLU A 155 1.21 9.98 -22.97
CA GLU A 155 1.84 8.69 -23.25
C GLU A 155 2.73 8.28 -22.05
N PRO A 156 2.57 7.06 -21.48
CA PRO A 156 3.35 6.66 -20.30
C PRO A 156 4.87 6.71 -20.48
N VAL A 157 5.35 6.56 -21.73
CA VAL A 157 6.78 6.73 -22.06
C VAL A 157 7.27 8.17 -21.86
N ALA A 158 6.43 9.17 -22.10
CA ALA A 158 6.77 10.57 -21.84
C ALA A 158 6.78 10.85 -20.34
N LEU A 159 5.79 10.35 -19.60
CA LEU A 159 5.73 10.46 -18.14
C LEU A 159 6.99 9.87 -17.47
N LEU A 160 7.40 8.67 -17.88
CA LEU A 160 8.62 8.06 -17.36
C LEU A 160 9.89 8.85 -17.76
N ALA A 161 9.92 9.40 -18.97
CA ALA A 161 11.03 10.23 -19.44
C ALA A 161 11.17 11.55 -18.63
N ASP A 162 10.07 12.12 -18.14
CA ASP A 162 10.07 13.32 -17.31
C ASP A 162 10.57 13.07 -15.87
N LEU A 163 10.45 11.83 -15.39
CA LEU A 163 10.98 11.42 -14.08
C LEU A 163 12.48 11.08 -14.13
N ALA A 164 12.98 10.55 -15.25
CA ALA A 164 14.35 10.06 -15.37
C ALA A 164 15.44 11.10 -14.98
N PRO A 165 15.34 12.40 -15.34
CA PRO A 165 16.33 13.41 -14.94
C PRO A 165 16.40 13.67 -13.43
N GLN A 166 15.33 13.37 -12.69
CA GLN A 166 15.25 13.57 -11.24
C GLN A 166 15.84 12.39 -10.45
N LEU A 167 16.00 11.23 -11.10
CA LEU A 167 16.40 9.97 -10.46
C LEU A 167 17.70 10.07 -9.64
N PRO A 168 18.80 10.69 -10.12
CA PRO A 168 20.03 10.78 -9.32
C PRO A 168 19.83 11.49 -7.98
N GLN A 169 19.10 12.61 -7.99
CA GLN A 169 18.81 13.37 -6.77
C GLN A 169 17.94 12.55 -5.81
N ARG A 170 16.94 11.83 -6.33
CA ARG A 170 16.03 11.02 -5.51
C ARG A 170 16.73 9.80 -4.90
N LEU A 171 17.68 9.19 -5.61
CA LEU A 171 18.52 8.12 -5.08
C LEU A 171 19.42 8.60 -3.93
N GLU A 172 20.00 9.80 -4.04
CA GLU A 172 20.77 10.40 -2.94
C GLU A 172 19.90 10.68 -1.71
N GLN A 173 18.69 11.22 -1.93
CA GLN A 173 17.72 11.48 -0.86
C GLN A 173 17.22 10.19 -0.19
N GLU A 174 16.92 9.14 -0.96
CA GLU A 174 16.54 7.83 -0.43
C GLU A 174 17.68 7.25 0.41
N ALA A 175 18.92 7.24 -0.09
CA ALA A 175 20.06 6.69 0.63
C ALA A 175 20.33 7.41 1.99
N ALA A 176 20.02 8.70 2.08
CA ALA A 176 20.17 9.47 3.32
C ALA A 176 19.04 9.24 4.34
N GLU A 177 17.83 8.91 3.86
CA GLU A 177 16.60 8.95 4.68
C GLU A 177 15.70 7.72 4.51
N THR A 178 16.29 6.58 4.13
CA THR A 178 15.57 5.31 3.96
C THR A 178 14.85 4.92 5.25
N VAL A 179 13.59 4.50 5.10
CA VAL A 179 12.73 3.98 6.18
C VAL A 179 12.08 2.68 5.71
N VAL A 180 11.37 2.01 6.62
CA VAL A 180 10.46 0.92 6.22
C VAL A 180 9.13 1.53 5.80
N CYS A 181 8.72 1.29 4.56
CA CYS A 181 7.46 1.78 4.01
C CYS A 181 6.44 0.64 3.89
N HIS A 182 5.17 0.98 3.99
CA HIS A 182 4.03 0.15 3.61
C HIS A 182 4.08 -0.22 2.12
N GLY A 183 4.44 0.76 1.28
CA GLY A 183 4.60 0.59 -0.16
C GLY A 183 3.33 0.78 -1.00
N ASP A 184 2.20 1.03 -0.35
CA ASP A 184 0.91 1.41 -0.95
C ASP A 184 0.02 2.07 0.11
N LEU A 185 0.51 3.14 0.73
CA LEU A 185 -0.11 3.75 1.91
C LEU A 185 -1.29 4.67 1.53
N CYS A 186 -2.33 4.09 0.94
CA CYS A 186 -3.60 4.76 0.67
C CYS A 186 -4.60 4.55 1.84
N LEU A 187 -5.61 5.42 1.97
CA LEU A 187 -6.62 5.33 3.04
C LEU A 187 -7.36 3.99 3.13
N PRO A 188 -7.70 3.29 2.02
CA PRO A 188 -8.31 1.96 2.10
C PRO A 188 -7.45 0.91 2.81
N ASN A 189 -6.14 1.11 2.83
CA ASN A 189 -5.16 0.21 3.45
C ASN A 189 -4.91 0.51 4.94
N ILE A 190 -5.59 1.53 5.49
CA ILE A 190 -5.51 1.92 6.90
C ILE A 190 -6.85 1.64 7.56
N ILE A 191 -6.87 0.70 8.50
CA ILE A 191 -8.09 0.35 9.23
C ILE A 191 -8.14 1.12 10.55
N LEU A 192 -9.27 1.77 10.79
CA LEU A 192 -9.56 2.52 12.01
C LEU A 192 -10.46 1.72 12.94
N ASP A 193 -10.15 1.75 14.24
CA ASP A 193 -11.10 1.36 15.27
C ASP A 193 -12.26 2.37 15.27
N PRO A 194 -13.53 1.93 15.07
CA PRO A 194 -14.65 2.85 14.90
C PRO A 194 -15.01 3.63 16.16
N ASP A 195 -14.63 3.14 17.35
CA ASP A 195 -14.95 3.75 18.63
C ASP A 195 -13.80 4.65 19.11
N ALA A 196 -12.57 4.13 19.08
CA ALA A 196 -11.38 4.85 19.54
C ALA A 196 -10.85 5.84 18.50
N LEU A 197 -11.14 5.63 17.21
CA LEU A 197 -10.55 6.34 16.07
C LEU A 197 -9.02 6.26 16.03
N GLU A 198 -8.48 5.17 16.59
CA GLU A 198 -7.07 4.82 16.49
C GLU A 198 -6.85 3.87 15.32
N VAL A 199 -5.65 3.85 14.74
CA VAL A 199 -5.31 2.87 13.70
C VAL A 199 -5.29 1.46 14.30
N ALA A 200 -6.25 0.63 13.87
CA ALA A 200 -6.38 -0.78 14.23
C ALA A 200 -5.40 -1.68 13.46
N GLY A 201 -4.94 -1.24 12.27
CA GLY A 201 -3.85 -1.89 11.54
C GLY A 201 -3.78 -1.53 10.06
N PHE A 202 -2.65 -1.86 9.44
CA PHE A 202 -2.46 -1.80 8.00
C PHE A 202 -2.86 -3.11 7.32
N ILE A 203 -3.34 -3.04 6.09
CA ILE A 203 -3.65 -4.19 5.22
C ILE A 203 -3.00 -3.99 3.83
N ASP A 204 -3.00 -5.04 3.01
CA ASP A 204 -2.36 -5.05 1.68
C ASP A 204 -0.85 -4.75 1.72
N LEU A 205 -0.12 -5.63 2.43
CA LEU A 205 1.30 -5.48 2.73
C LEU A 205 2.21 -6.02 1.62
N GLY A 206 1.66 -6.31 0.43
CA GLY A 206 2.39 -6.94 -0.67
C GLY A 206 3.60 -6.13 -1.13
N ARG A 207 3.55 -4.80 -0.96
CA ARG A 207 4.61 -3.86 -1.36
C ARG A 207 5.52 -3.40 -0.21
N LEU A 208 5.34 -3.91 1.02
CA LEU A 208 6.15 -3.50 2.17
C LEU A 208 7.64 -3.75 1.94
N GLY A 209 8.46 -2.78 2.34
CA GLY A 209 9.92 -2.87 2.31
C GLY A 209 10.61 -1.53 2.51
N THR A 210 11.94 -1.53 2.57
CA THR A 210 12.72 -0.30 2.70
C THR A 210 12.58 0.56 1.45
N ALA A 211 12.30 1.84 1.63
CA ALA A 211 12.24 2.85 0.58
C ALA A 211 12.41 4.26 1.17
N ASP A 212 12.41 5.25 0.30
CA ASP A 212 12.16 6.63 0.67
C ASP A 212 10.78 6.79 1.35
N ARG A 213 10.72 7.55 2.46
CA ARG A 213 9.48 7.85 3.17
C ARG A 213 8.41 8.50 2.30
N TYR A 214 8.81 9.24 1.26
CA TYR A 214 7.86 9.88 0.34
C TYR A 214 7.15 8.89 -0.59
N ALA A 215 7.63 7.65 -0.71
CA ALA A 215 6.89 6.58 -1.38
C ALA A 215 5.54 6.29 -0.68
N ASP A 216 5.47 6.50 0.65
CA ASP A 216 4.25 6.36 1.44
C ASP A 216 3.53 7.70 1.64
N ILE A 217 4.27 8.75 2.02
CA ILE A 217 3.68 10.07 2.30
C ILE A 217 2.97 10.65 1.07
N ALA A 218 3.54 10.47 -0.13
CA ALA A 218 2.92 10.99 -1.34
C ALA A 218 1.55 10.36 -1.60
N LEU A 219 1.44 9.04 -1.45
CA LEU A 219 0.20 8.30 -1.64
C LEU A 219 -0.84 8.66 -0.58
N LEU A 220 -0.44 8.69 0.70
CA LEU A 220 -1.35 9.03 1.80
C LEU A 220 -1.97 10.43 1.64
N LEU A 221 -1.13 11.44 1.41
CA LEU A 221 -1.61 12.82 1.31
C LEU A 221 -2.42 13.03 0.02
N ALA A 222 -2.02 12.44 -1.11
CA ALA A 222 -2.77 12.55 -2.35
C ALA A 222 -4.13 11.84 -2.25
N ASN A 223 -4.17 10.58 -1.82
CA ASN A 223 -5.41 9.80 -1.72
C ASN A 223 -6.38 10.40 -0.69
N SER A 224 -5.89 10.98 0.42
CA SER A 224 -6.77 11.60 1.42
C SER A 224 -7.58 12.80 0.91
N ARG A 225 -7.13 13.47 -0.16
CA ARG A 225 -7.85 14.59 -0.79
C ARG A 225 -9.20 14.19 -1.36
N GLU A 226 -9.43 12.92 -1.67
CA GLU A 226 -10.73 12.41 -2.10
C GLU A 226 -11.77 12.41 -0.96
N THR A 227 -11.31 12.37 0.29
CA THR A 227 -12.19 12.41 1.48
C THR A 227 -12.37 13.84 1.99
N TRP A 228 -11.38 14.71 1.84
CA TRP A 228 -11.48 16.09 2.30
C TRP A 228 -12.51 16.90 1.50
N PRO A 229 -13.28 17.79 2.16
CA PRO A 229 -14.33 18.54 1.47
C PRO A 229 -13.78 19.59 0.48
N ASP A 230 -12.55 20.07 0.70
CA ASP A 230 -11.87 21.07 -0.12
C ASP A 230 -10.34 21.08 0.13
N GLU A 231 -9.60 21.77 -0.74
CA GLU A 231 -8.14 21.89 -0.62
C GLU A 231 -7.71 22.65 0.63
N SER A 232 -8.54 23.55 1.20
CA SER A 232 -8.20 24.23 2.45
C SER A 232 -8.14 23.23 3.61
N SER A 233 -9.07 22.29 3.64
CA SER A 233 -9.12 21.22 4.64
C SER A 233 -7.99 20.23 4.44
N ALA A 234 -7.69 19.88 3.18
CA ALA A 234 -6.54 19.04 2.84
C ALA A 234 -5.20 19.69 3.25
N SER A 235 -5.03 20.98 3.01
CA SER A 235 -3.83 21.73 3.42
C SER A 235 -3.63 21.72 4.95
N VAL A 236 -4.71 21.87 5.73
CA VAL A 236 -4.65 21.76 7.19
C VAL A 236 -4.30 20.34 7.64
N ALA A 237 -4.79 19.33 6.93
CA ALA A 237 -4.43 17.93 7.17
C ALA A 237 -2.95 17.68 6.86
N ASP A 238 -2.43 18.16 5.74
CA ASP A 238 -1.00 18.06 5.37
C ASP A 238 -0.10 18.72 6.44
N GLU A 239 -0.45 19.93 6.91
CA GLU A 239 0.26 20.61 8.00
C GLU A 239 0.21 19.82 9.31
N THR A 240 -0.95 19.24 9.63
CA THR A 240 -1.13 18.42 10.83
C THR A 240 -0.29 17.14 10.76
N PHE A 241 -0.28 16.49 9.60
CA PHE A 241 0.55 15.33 9.34
C PHE A 241 2.03 15.69 9.49
N ALA A 242 2.50 16.73 8.79
CA ALA A 242 3.88 17.18 8.82
C ALA A 242 4.36 17.49 10.24
N ARG A 243 3.55 18.21 11.02
CA ARG A 243 3.83 18.52 12.43
C ARG A 243 3.89 17.28 13.31
N ARG A 244 2.96 16.33 13.12
CA ARG A 244 2.87 15.13 13.97
C ARG A 244 3.92 14.09 13.62
N TYR A 245 4.18 13.92 12.33
CA TYR A 245 5.24 13.08 11.79
C TYR A 245 6.64 13.66 12.09
N GLY A 246 6.78 14.98 12.14
CA GLY A 246 8.05 15.67 12.42
C GLY A 246 8.90 15.91 11.18
N ILE A 247 8.28 16.34 10.08
CA ILE A 247 8.94 16.59 8.78
C ILE A 247 8.51 17.93 8.19
N GLU A 248 9.38 18.56 7.41
CA GLU A 248 9.00 19.61 6.46
C GLU A 248 8.71 18.97 5.10
N LEU A 249 7.50 19.19 4.57
CA LEU A 249 7.07 18.54 3.32
C LEU A 249 7.84 19.10 2.11
N ASP A 250 8.47 18.20 1.35
CA ASP A 250 9.16 18.46 0.09
C ASP A 250 8.21 18.13 -1.07
N THR A 251 7.62 19.16 -1.65
CA THR A 251 6.63 19.02 -2.72
C THR A 251 7.20 18.39 -3.99
N ASP A 252 8.48 18.62 -4.31
CA ASP A 252 9.10 18.06 -5.52
C ASP A 252 9.39 16.56 -5.35
N ARG A 253 9.78 16.15 -4.14
CA ARG A 253 9.95 14.74 -3.79
C ARG A 253 8.61 14.01 -3.72
N GLN A 254 7.61 14.64 -3.11
CA GLN A 254 6.24 14.12 -3.10
C GLN A 254 5.69 13.90 -4.51
N ARG A 255 5.79 14.91 -5.38
CA ARG A 255 5.33 14.81 -6.78
C ARG A 255 6.03 13.70 -7.54
N PHE A 256 7.34 13.53 -7.35
CA PHE A 256 8.11 12.47 -7.99
C PHE A 256 7.54 11.08 -7.66
N TYR A 257 7.33 10.77 -6.38
CA TYR A 257 6.80 9.46 -5.99
C TYR A 257 5.34 9.27 -6.39
N LEU A 258 4.52 10.34 -6.34
CA LEU A 258 3.13 10.30 -6.79
C LEU A 258 3.02 9.99 -8.29
N HIS A 259 3.91 10.54 -9.12
CA HIS A 259 3.92 10.28 -10.56
C HIS A 259 4.62 8.96 -10.92
N LEU A 260 5.54 8.48 -10.08
CA LEU A 260 6.20 7.19 -10.30
C LEU A 260 5.26 6.02 -10.03
N ASP A 261 4.50 6.06 -8.92
CA ASP A 261 3.77 4.88 -8.43
C ASP A 261 2.81 4.26 -9.47
N PRO A 262 1.95 5.02 -10.18
CA PRO A 262 1.06 4.47 -11.20
C PRO A 262 1.78 3.72 -12.33
N LEU A 263 3.01 4.14 -12.65
CA LEU A 263 3.82 3.49 -13.69
C LEU A 263 4.37 2.14 -13.25
N THR A 264 4.25 1.79 -11.97
CA THR A 264 4.79 0.55 -11.38
C THR A 264 3.75 -0.57 -11.30
N TRP A 265 2.56 -0.38 -11.85
CA TRP A 265 1.46 -1.34 -11.83
C TRP A 265 1.16 -1.84 -13.25
N GLY A 266 1.31 -3.16 -13.48
CA GLY A 266 0.92 -3.84 -14.73
C GLY A 266 1.77 -5.04 -15.13
#